data_AF-A0A318SX74-F1
#
_entry.id   AF-A0A318SX74-F1
#
_cell.length_a   1.000
_cell.length_b   1.000
_cell.length_c   1.000
_cell.angle_alpha   90.00
_cell.angle_beta   90.00
_cell.angle_gamma   90.00
#
_symmetry.space_group_name_H-M   'P 1'
#
loop_
_entity.id
_entity.type
_entity.pdbx_description
1 polymer ?
#
loop_
_entity_poly.entity_id
_entity_poly.type
_entity_poly.pdbx_seq_one_letter_code
_entity_poly.pdbx_strand_id
1 'polypeptide(L)' 'MSGITLVQAQAQLNAYLAAETAVLSGQSYEIAGRRLTRANLADIQQGIATWNARATQLGNSAVGMRRSRVVVPGG' A
#
# COMPACT_ATOMS: atom_id res chain seq x y z
N MET A 1 -10.51 15.41 3.11
CA MET A 1 -9.32 14.83 2.44
C MET A 1 -9.67 13.41 2.03
N SER A 2 -9.98 13.18 0.76
CA SER A 2 -10.25 11.81 0.27
C SER A 2 -8.91 11.15 -0.07
N GLY A 3 -8.11 10.91 0.97
CA GLY A 3 -6.95 10.02 0.88
C GLY A 3 -7.43 8.58 0.99
N ILE A 4 -6.88 7.70 0.16
CA ILE A 4 -7.00 6.24 0.29
C ILE A 4 -6.80 5.83 1.76
N THR A 5 -7.69 4.97 2.27
CA THR A 5 -7.59 4.48 3.66
C THR A 5 -6.48 3.44 3.78
N LEU A 6 -6.00 3.19 5.01
CA LEU A 6 -5.01 2.14 5.27
C LEU A 6 -5.48 0.78 4.72
N VAL A 7 -6.76 0.45 4.92
CA VAL A 7 -7.37 -0.79 4.43
C VAL A 7 -7.31 -0.86 2.90
N GLN A 8 -7.60 0.24 2.21
CA GLN A 8 -7.49 0.30 0.75
C GLN A 8 -6.05 0.14 0.27
N ALA A 9 -5.08 0.78 0.94
CA ALA A 9 -3.66 0.63 0.61
C ALA A 9 -3.18 -0.82 0.82
N GLN A 10 -3.60 -1.47 1.90
CA GLN A 10 -3.29 -2.87 2.20
C GLN A 10 -3.91 -3.82 1.17
N ALA A 11 -5.17 -3.59 0.80
CA ALA A 11 -5.85 -4.38 -0.23
C ALA A 11 -5.12 -4.27 -1.58
N GLN A 12 -4.67 -3.07 -1.94
CA GLN A 12 -3.92 -2.88 -3.17
C GLN A 12 -2.56 -3.57 -3.12
N LEU A 13 -1.83 -3.46 -2.00
CA LEU A 13 -0.56 -4.16 -1.81
C LEU A 13 -0.72 -5.68 -1.97
N ASN A 14 -1.75 -6.26 -1.36
CA ASN A 14 -2.05 -7.69 -1.52
C ASN A 14 -2.35 -8.07 -2.97
N ALA A 15 -3.09 -7.23 -3.70
CA ALA A 15 -3.35 -7.46 -5.12
C ALA A 15 -2.05 -7.47 -5.95
N TYR A 16 -1.11 -6.56 -5.66
CA TYR A 16 0.19 -6.54 -6.34
C TYR A 16 1.07 -7.75 -5.97
N LEU A 17 1.04 -8.24 -4.73
CA LEU A 17 1.75 -9.48 -4.34
C LEU A 17 1.18 -10.72 -5.03
N ALA A 18 -0.15 -10.80 -5.14
CA ALA A 18 -0.81 -11.84 -5.91
C ALA A 18 -0.44 -11.76 -7.40
N ALA A 19 -0.35 -10.55 -7.95
CA ALA A 19 0.11 -10.32 -9.32
C ALA A 19 1.55 -10.81 -9.52
N GLU A 20 2.48 -10.50 -8.60
CA GLU A 20 3.86 -10.99 -8.67
C GLU A 20 3.90 -12.52 -8.69
N THR A 21 3.15 -13.17 -7.81
CA THR A 21 3.07 -14.64 -7.74
C THR A 21 2.49 -15.24 -9.02
N ALA A 22 1.40 -14.68 -9.55
CA ALA A 22 0.77 -15.12 -10.79
C ALA A 22 1.75 -14.97 -11.98
N VAL A 23 2.40 -13.83 -12.07
CA VAL A 23 3.41 -13.53 -13.08
C VAL A 23 4.61 -14.48 -12.97
N LEU A 24 5.10 -14.74 -11.75
CA LEU A 24 6.15 -15.74 -11.50
C LEU A 24 5.70 -17.16 -11.84
N SER A 25 4.41 -17.49 -11.77
CA SER A 25 3.87 -18.76 -12.26
C SER A 25 3.70 -18.83 -13.78
N GLY A 26 3.90 -17.71 -14.50
CA GLY A 26 3.73 -17.60 -15.94
C GLY A 26 2.34 -17.15 -16.38
N GLN A 27 1.47 -16.75 -15.46
CA GLN A 27 0.13 -16.24 -15.75
C GLN A 27 0.16 -14.71 -15.90
N SER A 28 -0.66 -14.17 -16.80
CA SER A 28 -0.89 -12.73 -16.91
C SER A 28 -1.95 -12.30 -15.91
N TYR A 29 -1.68 -11.23 -15.15
CA TYR A 29 -2.61 -10.69 -14.15
C TYR A 29 -3.11 -9.31 -14.59
N GLU A 30 -4.38 -8.97 -14.36
CA GLU A 30 -4.93 -7.67 -14.74
C GLU A 30 -5.39 -6.89 -13.52
N ILE A 31 -4.76 -5.74 -13.26
CA ILE A 31 -5.11 -4.82 -12.17
C ILE A 31 -5.58 -3.50 -12.77
N ALA A 32 -6.79 -3.08 -12.41
CA ALA A 32 -7.33 -1.76 -12.78
C ALA A 32 -7.21 -1.44 -14.29
N GLY A 33 -7.46 -2.45 -15.15
CA GLY A 33 -7.37 -2.33 -16.60
C GLY A 33 -5.95 -2.32 -17.18
N ARG A 34 -4.93 -2.59 -16.36
CA ARG A 34 -3.54 -2.79 -16.80
C ARG A 34 -3.17 -4.26 -16.69
N ARG A 35 -2.67 -4.82 -17.80
CA ARG A 35 -2.13 -6.18 -17.84
C ARG A 35 -0.69 -6.19 -17.33
N LEU A 36 -0.46 -6.93 -16.26
CA LEU A 36 0.82 -7.21 -15.63
C LEU A 36 1.30 -8.60 -16.08
N THR A 37 2.53 -8.66 -16.58
CA THR A 37 3.18 -9.88 -17.08
C THR A 37 4.61 -9.93 -16.57
N ARG A 38 5.35 -11.02 -16.86
CA ARG A 38 6.76 -11.18 -16.44
C ARG A 38 7.66 -10.06 -16.93
N ALA A 39 7.33 -9.44 -18.07
CA ALA A 39 8.04 -8.28 -18.58
C ALA A 39 7.94 -7.06 -17.66
N ASN A 40 6.83 -6.93 -16.91
CA ASN A 40 6.53 -5.80 -16.04
C ASN A 40 6.87 -6.09 -14.57
N LEU A 41 7.70 -7.10 -14.29
CA LEU A 41 8.02 -7.51 -12.92
C LEU A 41 8.66 -6.37 -12.11
N ALA A 42 9.50 -5.54 -12.76
CA ALA A 42 10.04 -4.33 -12.17
C ALA A 42 8.95 -3.33 -11.75
N ASP A 43 7.94 -3.11 -12.60
CA ASP A 43 6.81 -2.22 -12.29
C ASP A 43 5.93 -2.76 -11.15
N ILE A 44 5.76 -4.09 -11.08
CA ILE A 44 5.04 -4.75 -9.99
C ILE A 44 5.76 -4.49 -8.66
N GLN A 45 7.08 -4.71 -8.61
CA GLN A 45 7.89 -4.49 -7.41
C GLN A 45 7.91 -3.01 -6.99
N GLN A 46 7.99 -2.08 -7.95
CA GLN A 46 7.86 -0.65 -7.68
C GLN A 46 6.47 -0.30 -7.13
N GLY A 47 5.42 -0.92 -7.68
CA GLY A 47 4.05 -0.81 -7.17
C GLY A 47 3.95 -1.27 -5.72
N ILE A 48 4.47 -2.45 -5.40
CA ILE A 48 4.50 -3.00 -4.04
C ILE A 48 5.21 -2.02 -3.09
N ALA A 49 6.40 -1.54 -3.45
CA ALA A 49 7.16 -0.59 -2.64
C ALA A 49 6.36 0.71 -2.39
N THR A 50 5.70 1.22 -3.43
CA THR A 50 4.88 2.44 -3.34
C THR A 50 3.67 2.25 -2.42
N TRP A 51 2.93 1.15 -2.57
CA TRP A 51 1.76 0.86 -1.74
C TRP A 51 2.15 0.54 -0.29
N ASN A 52 3.29 -0.13 -0.09
CA ASN A 52 3.84 -0.39 1.24
C ASN A 52 4.19 0.93 1.94
N ALA A 53 4.94 1.81 1.27
CA ALA A 53 5.29 3.12 1.81
C ALA A 53 4.04 3.95 2.15
N ARG A 54 3.01 3.92 1.30
CA ARG A 54 1.71 4.57 1.57
C ARG A 54 1.01 3.95 2.77
N ALA A 55 0.94 2.63 2.88
CA ALA A 55 0.33 1.94 4.01
C ALA A 55 1.05 2.29 5.32
N THR A 56 2.40 2.29 5.32
CA THR A 56 3.21 2.70 6.46
C THR A 56 2.99 4.16 6.83
N GLN A 57 2.97 5.08 5.85
CA GLN A 57 2.68 6.50 6.10
C GLN A 57 1.28 6.71 6.69
N LEU A 58 0.26 6.03 6.17
CA LEU A 58 -1.11 6.10 6.68
C LEU A 58 -1.23 5.50 8.08
N GLY A 59 -0.56 4.39 8.34
CA GLY A 59 -0.47 3.77 9.67
C GLY A 59 0.20 4.69 10.69
N ASN A 60 1.33 5.28 10.34
CA ASN A 60 2.05 6.22 11.20
C ASN A 60 1.24 7.52 11.41
N SER A 61 0.52 7.99 10.40
CA SER A 61 -0.37 9.16 10.53
C SER A 61 -1.53 8.88 11.49
N ALA A 62 -2.10 7.66 11.43
CA ALA A 62 -3.13 7.22 12.36
C ALA A 62 -2.62 7.10 13.82
N VAL A 63 -1.33 6.75 14.01
CA VAL A 63 -0.70 6.62 15.33
C VAL A 63 -0.22 7.98 15.87
N GLY A 64 0.34 8.85 15.03
CA GLY A 64 0.86 10.16 15.41
C GLY A 64 -0.24 11.14 15.85
N MET A 65 -1.43 11.05 15.25
CA MET A 65 -2.57 11.89 15.62
C MET A 65 -3.20 11.54 16.98
N ARG A 66 -2.81 10.41 17.58
CA ARG A 66 -3.25 10.01 18.94
C ARG A 66 -2.36 10.53 20.07
N ARG A 67 -1.26 11.25 19.78
CA ARG A 67 -0.32 11.75 20.80
C ARG A 67 -0.45 13.24 21.14
N SER A 68 -1.53 13.91 20.72
CA SER A 68 -1.77 15.33 21.03
C SER A 68 -3.12 15.57 21.75
N ARG A 69 -3.19 15.16 23.02
CA ARG A 69 -4.09 15.72 24.07
C ARG A 69 -3.78 14.95 25.37
N VAL A 70 -3.33 15.49 26.49
CA VAL A 70 -3.21 16.86 27.01
C VAL A 70 -1.95 16.85 27.92
N VAL A 71 -0.98 17.74 27.69
CA VAL A 71 -0.07 18.16 28.76
C VAL A 71 -0.81 19.25 29.51
N VAL A 72 -1.25 18.97 30.74
CA VAL A 72 -1.67 20.02 31.67
C VAL A 72 -0.39 20.46 32.39
N PRO A 73 0.06 21.71 32.24
CA PRO A 73 1.10 22.26 33.09
C PRO A 73 0.47 22.97 34.28
N GLY A 74 0.81 22.49 35.49
CA GLY A 74 0.90 23.32 36.70
C GLY A 74 -0.40 23.57 37.49
N GLY A 75 -0.26 23.51 38.81
CA GLY A 75 -1.25 23.94 39.80
C GLY A 75 -1.23 23.06 41.04
#